data_AF-A0A941YE10-F1
#
_entry.id   AF-A0A941YE10-F1
#
_cell.length_a   1.000
_cell.length_b   1.000
_cell.length_c   1.000
_cell.angle_alpha   90.00
_cell.angle_beta   90.00
_cell.angle_gamma   90.00
#
_symmetry.space_group_name_H-M   'P 1'
#
loop_
_entity.id
_entity.type
_entity.pdbx_description
1 polymer ?
#
loop_
_entity_poly.entity_id
_entity_poly.type
_entity_poly.pdbx_seq_one_letter_code
_entity_poly.pdbx_strand_id
1 'polypeptide(L)'
;MKQAMSIAFPTRSMAALLAIAIIDLIMTAVLHSKGMIVELNPLMRGFITQSEWLFAFVKGLTIGVAWGTMAWYAQQNKEFVGRACTIGALSYVTVWTTWFITGR
;
A
#
# COMPACT_ATOMS: atom_id res chain seq x y z
N MET A 1 7.97 -21.76 -12.13
CA MET A 1 7.78 -20.29 -12.07
C MET A 1 6.31 -19.86 -12.18
N LYS A 2 5.53 -20.30 -13.17
CA LYS A 2 4.10 -19.91 -13.31
C LYS A 2 3.23 -20.27 -12.09
N GLN A 3 3.46 -21.42 -11.46
CA GLN A 3 2.68 -21.90 -10.31
C GLN A 3 2.98 -21.11 -9.02
N ALA A 4 4.25 -20.75 -8.76
CA ALA A 4 4.63 -19.89 -7.64
C ALA A 4 4.09 -18.46 -7.79
N MET A 5 4.09 -17.93 -9.01
CA MET A 5 3.53 -16.60 -9.32
C MET A 5 2.00 -16.57 -9.12
N SER A 6 1.31 -17.66 -9.44
CA SER A 6 -0.13 -17.85 -9.16
C SER A 6 -0.47 -17.87 -7.67
N ILE A 7 0.47 -18.21 -6.80
CA ILE A 7 0.27 -18.25 -5.34
C ILE A 7 0.63 -16.90 -4.72
N ALA A 8 1.73 -16.27 -5.18
CA ALA A 8 2.18 -14.98 -4.68
C ALA A 8 1.30 -13.80 -5.12
N PHE A 9 0.76 -13.83 -6.33
CA PHE A 9 -0.14 -12.81 -6.86
C PHE A 9 -1.38 -13.45 -7.50
N PRO A 10 -2.33 -13.92 -6.68
CA PRO A 10 -3.50 -14.65 -7.15
C PRO A 10 -4.41 -13.84 -8.09
N THR A 11 -4.35 -12.51 -8.03
CA THR A 11 -5.13 -11.62 -8.91
C THR A 11 -4.28 -10.44 -9.40
N ARG A 12 -4.61 -9.91 -10.58
CA ARG A 12 -3.97 -8.69 -11.14
C ARG A 12 -4.23 -7.46 -10.26
N SER A 13 -5.44 -7.35 -9.70
CA SER A 13 -5.81 -6.26 -8.78
C SER A 13 -4.94 -6.25 -7.53
N MET A 14 -4.59 -7.43 -7.00
CA MET A 14 -3.69 -7.53 -5.86
C MET A 14 -2.27 -7.06 -6.21
N ALA A 15 -1.74 -7.44 -7.38
CA ALA A 15 -0.45 -6.93 -7.85
C ALA A 15 -0.47 -5.40 -8.02
N ALA A 16 -1.55 -4.85 -8.59
CA ALA A 16 -1.72 -3.41 -8.75
C ALA A 16 -1.76 -2.68 -7.39
N LEU A 17 -2.55 -3.17 -6.44
CA LEU A 17 -2.64 -2.60 -5.10
C LEU A 17 -1.29 -2.62 -4.37
N LEU A 18 -0.52 -3.70 -4.51
CA LEU A 18 0.81 -3.80 -3.91
C LEU A 18 1.82 -2.85 -4.56
N ALA A 19 1.78 -2.73 -5.89
CA ALA A 19 2.61 -1.75 -6.59
C ALA A 19 2.30 -0.32 -6.11
N ILE A 20 1.02 0.03 -5.98
CA ILE A 20 0.59 1.32 -5.42
C ILE A 20 1.14 1.51 -4.01
N ALA A 21 0.99 0.51 -3.13
CA ALA A 21 1.46 0.60 -1.74
C ALA A 21 2.99 0.75 -1.62
N ILE A 22 3.76 0.07 -2.48
CA ILE A 22 5.23 0.18 -2.51
C ILE A 22 5.65 1.55 -3.03
N ILE A 23 5.03 2.02 -4.12
CA ILE A 23 5.32 3.35 -4.67
C ILE A 23 5.00 4.42 -3.63
N ASP A 24 3.85 4.32 -2.95
CA ASP A 24 3.47 5.22 -1.88
C ASP A 24 4.48 5.23 -0.73
N LEU A 25 4.94 4.06 -0.27
CA LEU A 25 5.96 3.96 0.76
C LEU A 25 7.25 4.71 0.35
N ILE A 26 7.76 4.44 -0.85
CA ILE A 26 9.01 5.05 -1.33
C ILE A 26 8.83 6.55 -1.52
N MET A 27 7.77 6.96 -2.21
CA MET A 27 7.49 8.37 -2.49
C MET A 27 7.30 9.14 -1.19
N THR A 28 6.55 8.59 -0.24
CA THR A 28 6.33 9.26 1.05
C THR A 28 7.65 9.46 1.80
N ALA A 29 8.48 8.42 1.93
CA ALA A 29 9.76 8.52 2.62
C ALA A 29 10.69 9.54 1.94
N VAL A 30 10.79 9.51 0.61
CA VAL A 30 11.66 10.41 -0.15
C VAL A 30 11.17 11.85 -0.09
N LEU A 31 9.88 12.10 -0.33
CA LEU A 31 9.31 13.44 -0.32
C LEU A 31 9.34 14.04 1.10
N HIS A 32 9.09 13.23 2.14
CA HIS A 32 9.18 13.65 3.54
C HIS A 32 10.62 14.03 3.92
N SER A 33 11.62 13.22 3.53
CA SER A 33 13.04 13.52 3.81
C SER A 33 13.50 14.86 3.22
N LYS A 34 12.78 15.38 2.20
CA LYS A 34 13.01 16.67 1.55
C LYS A 34 12.11 17.79 2.10
N GLY A 35 11.29 17.53 3.11
CA GLY A 35 10.35 18.48 3.70
C GLY A 35 9.20 18.91 2.77
N MET A 36 8.90 18.13 1.72
CA MET A 36 7.92 18.52 0.70
C MET A 36 6.49 18.06 1.02
N ILE A 37 6.32 17.10 1.92
CA ILE A 37 5.01 16.57 2.30
C ILE A 37 4.94 16.33 3.81
N VAL A 38 3.72 16.21 4.31
CA VAL A 38 3.41 15.71 5.66
C VAL A 38 2.60 14.43 5.51
N GLU A 39 2.91 13.41 6.32
CA GLU A 39 2.15 12.16 6.30
C GLU A 39 0.71 12.40 6.79
N LEU A 40 -0.25 12.05 5.92
CA LEU A 40 -1.67 12.25 6.18
C LEU A 40 -2.21 11.31 7.25
N ASN A 41 -1.67 10.09 7.32
CA ASN A 41 -2.08 9.09 8.31
C ASN A 41 -1.51 9.44 9.70
N PRO A 42 -2.34 9.79 10.71
CA PRO A 42 -1.85 10.22 12.02
C PRO A 42 -1.01 9.17 12.74
N LEU A 43 -1.30 7.88 12.53
CA LEU A 43 -0.53 6.78 13.11
C LEU A 43 0.86 6.70 12.47
N MET A 44 0.92 6.80 11.13
CA MET A 44 2.19 6.72 10.40
C MET A 44 3.04 7.98 10.56
N ARG A 45 2.39 9.12 10.78
CA ARG A 45 3.05 10.39 11.08
C ARG A 45 3.92 10.30 12.33
N GLY A 46 3.51 9.55 13.34
CA GLY A 46 4.32 9.33 14.55
C GLY A 46 5.63 8.60 14.26
N PHE A 47 5.66 7.71 13.26
CA PHE A 47 6.88 6.99 12.87
C PHE A 47 7.77 7.82 11.95
N ILE A 48 7.20 8.47 10.94
CA ILE A 48 7.98 9.20 9.93
C ILE A 48 8.66 10.46 10.49
N THR A 49 8.06 11.08 11.51
CA THR A 49 8.65 12.25 12.20
C THR A 49 9.84 11.87 13.08
N GLN A 50 9.95 10.62 13.51
CA GLN A 50 11.12 10.11 14.24
C GLN A 50 12.21 9.65 13.26
N SER A 51 11.82 8.91 12.23
CA SER A 51 12.72 8.42 11.18
C SER A 51 11.95 7.90 9.96
N GLU A 52 12.39 8.29 8.78
CA GLU A 52 11.89 7.72 7.51
C GLU A 52 12.15 6.22 7.40
N TRP A 53 13.26 5.74 7.98
CA TRP A 53 13.57 4.30 8.01
C TRP A 53 12.63 3.53 8.91
N LEU A 54 12.27 4.08 10.08
CA LEU A 54 11.27 3.47 10.97
C LEU A 54 9.91 3.41 10.29
N PHE A 55 9.50 4.51 9.64
CA PHE A 55 8.29 4.55 8.84
C PHE A 55 8.31 3.49 7.72
N ALA A 56 9.38 3.44 6.93
CA ALA A 56 9.51 2.49 5.82
C ALA A 56 9.44 1.04 6.32
N PHE A 57 10.07 0.73 7.46
CA PHE A 57 10.03 -0.59 8.08
C PHE A 57 8.61 -0.96 8.53
N VAL A 58 7.94 -0.11 9.32
CA VAL A 58 6.59 -0.37 9.83
C VAL A 58 5.57 -0.45 8.69
N LYS A 59 5.66 0.45 7.71
CA LYS A 59 4.80 0.43 6.52
C LYS A 59 5.06 -0.82 5.68
N GLY A 60 6.32 -1.18 5.48
CA GLY A 60 6.73 -2.39 4.76
C GLY A 60 6.21 -3.67 5.42
N LEU A 61 6.31 -3.78 6.76
CA LEU A 61 5.73 -4.90 7.51
C LEU A 61 4.21 -4.96 7.34
N THR A 62 3.53 -3.82 7.41
CA THR A 62 2.08 -3.74 7.23
C THR A 62 1.66 -4.22 5.84
N ILE A 63 2.39 -3.78 4.80
CA ILE A 63 2.18 -4.24 3.41
C ILE A 63 2.43 -5.75 3.30
N GLY A 64 3.50 -6.27 3.92
CA GLY A 64 3.82 -7.69 3.94
C GLY A 64 2.74 -8.55 4.60
N VAL A 65 2.22 -8.11 5.76
CA VAL A 65 1.12 -8.80 6.46
C VAL A 65 -0.17 -8.76 5.65
N ALA A 66 -0.53 -7.60 5.09
CA ALA A 66 -1.70 -7.46 4.24
C ALA A 66 -1.59 -8.36 3.00
N TRP A 67 -0.43 -8.38 2.35
CA TRP A 67 -0.12 -9.26 1.23
C TRP A 67 -0.30 -10.73 1.59
N GLY A 68 0.34 -11.20 2.67
CA GLY A 68 0.26 -12.58 3.12
C GLY A 68 -1.17 -13.00 3.46
N THR A 69 -1.93 -12.13 4.13
CA THR A 69 -3.34 -12.36 4.48
C THR A 69 -4.20 -12.51 3.23
N MET A 70 -4.05 -11.60 2.26
CA MET A 70 -4.78 -11.67 0.99
C MET A 70 -4.37 -12.89 0.14
N ALA A 71 -3.07 -13.21 0.09
CA ALA A 71 -2.57 -14.38 -0.64
C ALA A 71 -3.12 -15.68 -0.05
N TRP A 72 -3.15 -15.79 1.28
CA TRP A 72 -3.73 -16.92 2.00
C TRP A 72 -5.24 -17.02 1.76
N TYR A 73 -5.98 -15.92 1.94
CA TYR A 73 -7.44 -15.93 1.79
C TYR A 73 -7.90 -16.09 0.33
N ALA A 74 -7.08 -15.71 -0.65
CA ALA A 74 -7.36 -15.94 -2.06
C ALA A 74 -7.44 -17.43 -2.40
N GLN A 75 -6.88 -18.33 -1.58
CA GLN A 75 -7.08 -19.77 -1.76
C GLN A 75 -8.53 -20.19 -1.52
N GLN A 76 -9.25 -19.45 -0.67
CA GLN A 76 -10.65 -19.70 -0.32
C GLN A 76 -11.59 -18.94 -1.26
N ASN A 77 -11.33 -17.65 -1.51
CA ASN A 77 -12.19 -16.83 -2.37
C ASN A 77 -11.39 -15.78 -3.16
N LYS A 78 -10.96 -16.17 -4.38
CA LYS A 78 -10.21 -15.28 -5.30
C LYS A 78 -11.02 -14.07 -5.75
N GLU A 79 -12.31 -14.24 -6.00
CA GLU A 79 -13.17 -13.18 -6.52
C GLU A 79 -13.36 -12.07 -5.48
N PHE A 80 -13.58 -12.44 -4.23
CA PHE A 80 -13.65 -11.52 -3.10
C PHE A 80 -12.34 -10.72 -2.96
N VAL A 81 -11.19 -11.40 -2.93
CA VAL A 81 -9.89 -10.73 -2.82
C VAL A 81 -9.66 -9.80 -4.00
N GLY A 82 -9.97 -10.24 -5.22
CA GLY A 82 -9.88 -9.40 -6.41
C GLY A 82 -10.71 -8.12 -6.31
N ARG A 83 -11.98 -8.24 -5.91
CA ARG A 83 -12.88 -7.09 -5.70
C ARG A 83 -12.38 -6.16 -4.59
N ALA A 84 -11.99 -6.73 -3.45
CA ALA A 84 -11.46 -5.97 -2.33
C ALA A 84 -10.18 -5.20 -2.71
N CYS A 85 -9.27 -5.83 -3.47
CA CYS A 85 -8.07 -5.16 -3.97
C CYS A 85 -8.40 -4.03 -4.96
N THR A 86 -9.36 -4.25 -5.87
CA THR A 86 -9.80 -3.20 -6.80
C THR A 86 -10.42 -2.02 -6.04
N ILE A 87 -11.29 -2.29 -5.07
CA ILE A 87 -11.90 -1.26 -4.23
C ILE A 87 -10.81 -0.52 -3.46
N GLY A 88 -9.88 -1.23 -2.83
CA GLY A 88 -8.77 -0.63 -2.10
C GLY A 88 -7.88 0.26 -2.98
N ALA A 89 -7.57 -0.18 -4.20
CA ALA A 89 -6.79 0.61 -5.16
C ALA A 89 -7.55 1.87 -5.59
N LEU A 90 -8.85 1.75 -5.88
CA LEU A 90 -9.70 2.89 -6.22
C LEU A 90 -9.79 3.88 -5.05
N SER A 91 -10.09 3.38 -3.84
CA SER A 91 -10.15 4.21 -2.63
C SER A 91 -8.84 4.96 -2.40
N TYR A 92 -7.69 4.30 -2.54
CA TYR A 92 -6.39 4.95 -2.42
C TYR A 92 -6.20 6.06 -3.46
N VAL A 93 -6.44 5.77 -4.75
CA VAL A 93 -6.30 6.76 -5.83
C VAL A 93 -7.27 7.92 -5.63
N THR A 94 -8.49 7.66 -5.18
CA THR A 94 -9.48 8.71 -4.86
C THR A 94 -8.98 9.59 -3.72
N VAL A 95 -8.56 9.01 -2.60
CA VAL A 95 -8.03 9.79 -1.46
C VAL A 95 -6.83 10.63 -1.89
N TRP A 96 -5.88 10.03 -2.62
CA TRP A 96 -4.68 10.71 -3.09
C TRP A 96 -5.03 11.86 -4.05
N THR A 97 -5.89 11.61 -5.04
CA THR A 97 -6.31 12.62 -6.02
C THR A 97 -7.08 13.75 -5.34
N THR A 98 -8.00 13.44 -4.43
CA THR A 98 -8.74 14.46 -3.68
C THR A 98 -7.80 15.29 -2.82
N TRP A 99 -6.86 14.67 -2.11
CA TRP A 99 -5.86 15.37 -1.31
C TRP A 99 -5.00 16.29 -2.18
N PHE A 100 -4.49 15.77 -3.31
CA PHE A 100 -3.66 16.52 -4.25
C PHE A 100 -4.39 17.73 -4.86
N ILE A 101 -5.65 17.58 -5.25
CA ILE A 101 -6.44 18.66 -5.87
C ILE A 101 -6.92 19.67 -4.82
N THR A 102 -7.30 19.22 -3.62
CA THR A 102 -7.86 20.12 -2.59
C THR A 102 -6.81 20.95 -1.86
N GLY A 103 -5.52 20.72 -2.11
CA GLY A 103 -4.44 21.65 -1.75
C GLY A 103 -4.34 21.95 -0.25
N ARG A 104 -4.61 20.95 0.60
CA ARG A 104 -4.27 20.99 2.03
C ARG A 104 -3.10 20.08 2.32
#